data_AF-A0AAN7FE70-F1
#
_entry.id   AF-A0AAN7FE70-F1
#
_cell.length_a   1.000
_cell.length_b   1.000
_cell.length_c   1.000
_cell.angle_alpha   90.00
_cell.angle_beta   90.00
_cell.angle_gamma   90.00
#
_symmetry.space_group_name_H-M   'P 1'
#
loop_
_entity.id
_entity.type
_entity.pdbx_description
1 polymer ?
#
loop_
_entity_poly.entity_id
_entity_poly.type
_entity_poly.pdbx_seq_one_letter_code
_entity_poly.pdbx_strand_id
1 'polypeptide(L)'
;MTPKKDWFDTYKPYNDGMVQMGNDATCPVIGNGTMKIKMFDGVVRVLSNVRHVLDLRKNLISLGVLNDLGYSYSSNMKITKGALMVMNGQKVSTLYKLIGNTVVRRVVVTTPVESSTDNTKLWHM
;
A
#
# COMPACT_ATOMS: atom_id res chain seq x y z
N MET A 1 -5.81 -10.42 -6.27
CA MET A 1 -5.32 -10.96 -7.56
C MET A 1 -4.40 -12.12 -7.27
N THR A 2 -4.42 -13.16 -8.09
CA THR A 2 -3.61 -14.37 -7.90
C THR A 2 -3.22 -14.99 -9.24
N PRO A 3 -2.09 -15.70 -9.34
CA PRO A 3 -1.77 -16.60 -10.46
C PRO A 3 -2.34 -18.02 -10.26
N LYS A 4 -3.03 -18.31 -9.16
CA LYS A 4 -3.45 -19.67 -8.77
C LYS A 4 -4.93 -19.89 -9.08
N LYS A 5 -5.23 -20.47 -10.23
CA LYS A 5 -6.60 -20.83 -10.64
C LYS A 5 -7.29 -21.79 -9.65
N ASP A 6 -6.55 -22.76 -9.11
CA ASP A 6 -7.13 -23.83 -8.28
C ASP A 6 -7.57 -23.34 -6.89
N TRP A 7 -7.30 -22.09 -6.53
CA TRP A 7 -7.71 -21.51 -5.25
C TRP A 7 -9.09 -20.84 -5.31
N PHE A 8 -9.69 -20.76 -6.49
CA PHE A 8 -11.00 -20.18 -6.70
C PHE A 8 -12.13 -21.13 -6.28
N ASP A 9 -13.07 -20.63 -5.50
CA ASP A 9 -14.30 -21.32 -5.09
C ASP A 9 -15.38 -21.17 -6.18
N THR A 10 -15.43 -19.98 -6.80
CA THR A 10 -16.16 -19.74 -8.05
C THR A 10 -15.18 -19.19 -9.08
N TYR A 11 -15.35 -19.54 -10.35
CA TYR A 11 -14.48 -19.05 -11.42
C TYR A 11 -15.29 -18.79 -12.68
N LYS A 12 -15.08 -17.61 -13.27
CA LYS A 12 -15.59 -17.24 -14.58
C LYS A 12 -14.40 -16.86 -15.45
N PRO A 13 -14.22 -17.48 -16.63
CA PRO A 13 -13.30 -16.98 -17.63
C PRO A 13 -13.62 -15.51 -17.94
N TYR A 14 -12.59 -14.71 -18.09
CA TYR A 14 -12.69 -13.28 -18.34
C TYR A 14 -11.57 -12.93 -19.29
N ASN A 15 -11.85 -12.36 -20.45
CA ASN A 15 -10.84 -12.12 -21.48
C ASN A 15 -10.67 -10.64 -21.87
N ASP A 16 -11.39 -9.75 -21.18
CA ASP A 16 -11.50 -8.33 -21.59
C ASP A 16 -11.05 -7.38 -20.47
N GLY A 17 -9.85 -7.59 -19.94
CA GLY A 17 -9.28 -6.63 -19.01
C GLY A 17 -7.80 -6.82 -18.78
N MET A 18 -7.15 -5.69 -18.58
CA MET A 18 -5.72 -5.60 -18.29
C MET A 18 -5.51 -5.05 -16.88
N VAL A 19 -4.41 -5.43 -16.25
CA VAL A 19 -3.91 -4.82 -15.03
C VAL A 19 -2.58 -4.16 -15.35
N GLN A 20 -2.47 -2.87 -15.04
CA GLN A 20 -1.19 -2.18 -15.05
C GLN A 20 -0.42 -2.52 -13.77
N MET A 21 0.83 -2.95 -13.96
CA MET A 21 1.75 -3.33 -12.90
C MET A 21 2.58 -2.12 -12.45
N GLY A 22 3.23 -2.24 -11.29
CA GLY A 22 4.08 -1.17 -10.76
C GLY A 22 5.34 -0.87 -11.58
N ASN A 23 5.67 -1.71 -12.56
CA ASN A 23 6.76 -1.52 -13.53
C ASN A 23 6.23 -1.12 -14.92
N ASP A 24 5.03 -0.56 -14.98
CA ASP A 24 4.33 -0.13 -16.21
C ASP A 24 3.98 -1.23 -17.22
N ALA A 25 4.32 -2.49 -16.93
CA ALA A 25 3.86 -3.61 -17.72
C ALA A 25 2.33 -3.78 -17.58
N THR A 26 1.68 -4.26 -18.64
CA THR A 26 0.28 -4.65 -18.61
C THR A 26 0.16 -6.17 -18.67
N CYS A 27 -0.68 -6.74 -17.81
CA CYS A 27 -0.94 -8.17 -17.80
C CYS A 27 -2.43 -8.46 -18.00
N PRO A 28 -2.78 -9.48 -18.80
CA PRO A 28 -4.16 -9.85 -19.02
C PRO A 28 -4.76 -10.49 -17.77
N VAL A 29 -6.00 -10.10 -17.47
CA VAL A 29 -6.87 -10.80 -16.53
C VAL A 29 -7.59 -11.88 -17.33
N ILE A 30 -7.33 -13.14 -17.01
CA ILE A 30 -7.86 -14.30 -17.73
C ILE A 30 -9.04 -14.99 -17.02
N GLY A 31 -9.41 -14.45 -15.86
CA GLY A 31 -10.51 -14.97 -15.05
C GLY A 31 -10.82 -14.10 -13.86
N ASN A 32 -12.02 -14.29 -13.33
CA ASN A 32 -12.50 -13.63 -12.13
C ASN A 32 -13.35 -14.59 -11.30
N GLY A 33 -13.36 -14.42 -9.98
CA GLY A 33 -14.19 -15.23 -9.12
C GLY A 33 -14.02 -14.92 -7.65
N THR A 34 -14.45 -15.87 -6.82
CA THR A 34 -14.34 -15.77 -5.36
C THR A 34 -13.29 -16.72 -4.83
N MET A 35 -12.65 -16.34 -3.72
CA MET A 35 -11.68 -17.16 -3.00
C MET A 35 -11.96 -17.12 -1.50
N LYS A 36 -11.73 -18.23 -0.81
CA LYS A 36 -11.82 -18.30 0.65
C LYS A 36 -10.43 -18.14 1.26
N ILE A 37 -10.31 -17.29 2.28
CA ILE A 37 -9.06 -17.11 3.04
C ILE A 37 -9.34 -17.24 4.53
N LYS A 38 -8.58 -18.09 5.22
CA LYS A 38 -8.61 -18.17 6.68
C LYS A 38 -7.72 -17.07 7.24
N MET A 39 -8.30 -16.20 8.06
CA MET A 39 -7.59 -15.08 8.68
C MET A 39 -6.92 -15.50 10.00
N PHE A 40 -6.14 -14.59 10.59
CA PHE A 40 -5.40 -14.82 11.84
C PHE A 40 -6.31 -15.14 13.04
N ASP A 41 -7.56 -14.67 13.02
CA ASP A 41 -8.61 -14.95 14.00
C ASP A 41 -9.24 -16.34 13.80
N GLY A 42 -8.77 -17.10 12.80
CA GLY A 42 -9.31 -18.40 12.43
C GLY A 42 -10.58 -18.34 11.59
N VAL A 43 -11.14 -17.16 11.35
CA VAL A 43 -12.37 -16.97 10.58
C VAL A 43 -12.07 -17.06 9.09
N VAL A 44 -12.87 -17.83 8.36
CA VAL A 44 -12.81 -17.90 6.90
C VAL A 44 -13.60 -16.75 6.29
N ARG A 45 -12.95 -15.94 5.47
CA ARG A 45 -13.55 -14.81 4.75
C ARG A 45 -13.57 -15.09 3.26
N VAL A 46 -14.61 -14.61 2.59
CA VAL A 46 -14.72 -14.69 1.12
C VAL A 46 -14.20 -13.40 0.52
N LEU A 47 -13.19 -13.51 -0.33
CA LEU A 47 -12.73 -12.44 -1.20
C LEU A 47 -13.51 -12.53 -2.50
N SER A 48 -14.25 -11.47 -2.83
CA SER A 48 -14.98 -11.34 -4.10
C SER A 48 -14.14 -10.61 -5.14
N ASN A 49 -14.53 -10.74 -6.41
CA ASN A 49 -13.91 -10.05 -7.54
C ASN A 49 -12.38 -10.26 -7.64
N VAL A 50 -11.92 -11.47 -7.32
CA VAL A 50 -10.49 -11.78 -7.40
C VAL A 50 -10.10 -12.04 -8.84
N ARG A 51 -9.23 -11.19 -9.38
CA ARG A 51 -8.69 -11.32 -10.74
C ARG A 51 -7.59 -12.40 -10.81
N HIS A 52 -7.69 -13.29 -11.79
CA HIS A 52 -6.70 -14.29 -12.15
C HIS A 52 -5.76 -13.74 -13.21
N VAL A 53 -4.46 -13.66 -12.88
CA VAL A 53 -3.41 -13.09 -13.73
C VAL A 53 -2.19 -14.00 -13.65
N LEU A 54 -1.83 -14.66 -14.75
CA LEU A 54 -0.77 -15.69 -14.77
C LEU A 54 0.63 -15.12 -14.50
N ASP A 55 0.90 -13.91 -14.98
CA ASP A 55 2.22 -13.29 -14.91
C ASP A 55 2.60 -12.84 -13.48
N LEU A 56 1.69 -12.95 -12.53
CA LEU A 56 1.96 -12.64 -11.12
C LEU A 56 2.87 -13.71 -10.50
N ARG A 57 3.96 -13.27 -9.87
CA ARG A 57 4.81 -14.16 -9.04
C ARG A 57 4.24 -14.40 -7.65
N LYS A 58 3.42 -13.48 -7.14
CA LYS A 58 2.82 -13.53 -5.79
C LYS A 58 1.38 -13.04 -5.83
N ASN A 59 0.59 -13.45 -4.83
CA ASN A 59 -0.75 -12.91 -4.62
C ASN A 59 -0.70 -11.45 -4.18
N LEU A 60 -1.68 -10.67 -4.62
CA LEU A 60 -1.80 -9.26 -4.27
C LEU A 60 -3.20 -8.96 -3.73
N ILE A 61 -3.27 -8.19 -2.65
CA ILE A 61 -4.50 -7.62 -2.11
C ILE A 61 -4.44 -6.11 -2.34
N SER A 62 -5.43 -5.56 -3.04
CA SER A 62 -5.49 -4.12 -3.30
C SER A 62 -6.06 -3.40 -2.09
N LEU A 63 -5.24 -2.55 -1.46
CA LEU A 63 -5.69 -1.67 -0.39
C LEU A 63 -6.65 -0.59 -0.89
N GLY A 64 -6.57 -0.20 -2.17
CA GLY A 64 -7.51 0.73 -2.79
C GLY A 64 -8.91 0.14 -2.87
N VAL A 65 -9.03 -1.11 -3.35
CA VAL A 65 -10.33 -1.81 -3.39
C VAL A 65 -10.91 -1.98 -1.99
N LEU A 66 -10.08 -2.28 -0.99
CA LEU A 66 -10.55 -2.36 0.40
C LEU A 66 -11.05 -1.01 0.91
N ASN A 67 -10.37 0.09 0.58
CA ASN A 67 -10.84 1.43 0.91
C ASN A 67 -12.19 1.75 0.26
N ASP A 68 -12.36 1.41 -1.02
CA ASP A 68 -13.63 1.62 -1.75
C ASP A 68 -14.78 0.79 -1.18
N LEU A 69 -14.47 -0.35 -0.57
CA LEU A 69 -15.41 -1.19 0.17
C LEU A 69 -15.67 -0.69 1.60
N GLY A 70 -15.10 0.45 2.01
CA GLY A 70 -15.31 1.06 3.32
C GLY A 70 -14.40 0.51 4.43
N TYR A 71 -13.41 -0.32 4.10
CA TYR A 71 -12.43 -0.78 5.10
C TYR A 71 -11.40 0.31 5.36
N SER A 72 -11.23 0.65 6.64
CA SER A 72 -10.12 1.47 7.10
C SER A 72 -8.97 0.59 7.59
N TYR A 73 -7.75 1.08 7.42
CA TYR A 73 -6.55 0.41 7.90
C TYR A 73 -5.56 1.48 8.37
N SER A 74 -4.98 1.27 9.55
CA SER A 74 -3.96 2.14 10.10
C SER A 74 -2.58 1.63 9.68
N SER A 75 -1.80 2.50 9.05
CA SER A 75 -0.38 2.26 8.83
C SER A 75 0.41 3.33 9.55
N ASN A 76 0.52 3.15 10.86
CA ASN A 76 1.50 3.91 11.63
C ASN A 76 2.86 3.25 11.35
N MET A 77 3.70 3.91 10.55
CA MET A 77 5.00 3.36 10.16
C MET A 77 6.01 3.63 11.27
N LYS A 78 6.36 2.61 12.03
CA LYS A 78 7.40 2.68 13.08
C LYS A 78 8.65 1.95 12.59
N ILE A 79 9.77 2.66 12.47
CA ILE A 79 11.07 2.08 12.13
C ILE A 79 11.87 1.97 13.42
N THR A 80 12.31 0.75 13.76
CA THR A 80 13.01 0.44 15.03
C THR A 80 14.38 -0.19 14.78
N LYS A 81 15.32 0.05 15.69
CA LYS A 81 16.62 -0.65 15.78
C LYS A 81 16.72 -1.24 17.18
N GLY A 82 16.45 -2.53 17.32
CA GLY A 82 16.26 -3.17 18.61
C GLY A 82 15.05 -2.59 19.35
N ALA A 83 15.22 -2.22 20.61
CA ALA A 83 14.16 -1.60 21.41
C ALA A 83 13.93 -0.10 21.09
N LEU A 84 14.82 0.53 20.32
CA LEU A 84 14.76 1.96 20.04
C LEU A 84 13.93 2.25 18.78
N MET A 85 12.98 3.18 18.86
CA MET A 85 12.31 3.75 17.69
C MET A 85 13.22 4.82 17.06
N VAL A 86 13.55 4.62 15.78
CA VAL A 86 14.46 5.49 15.00
C VAL A 86 13.67 6.51 14.19
N MET A 87 12.54 6.12 13.61
CA MET A 87 11.66 7.02 12.85
C MET A 87 10.20 6.63 13.03
N ASN A 88 9.32 7.63 12.95
CA ASN A 88 7.88 7.45 12.98
C ASN A 88 7.25 8.21 11.80
N GLY A 89 6.35 7.55 11.07
CA GLY A 89 5.65 8.11 9.92
C GLY A 89 4.15 7.93 10.05
N GLN A 90 3.40 8.98 9.73
CA GLN A 90 1.95 8.95 9.64
C GLN A 90 1.54 8.84 8.18
N LYS A 91 0.66 7.89 7.85
CA LYS A 91 0.04 7.86 6.53
C LYS A 91 -0.92 9.05 6.38
N VAL A 92 -0.74 9.83 5.33
CA VAL A 92 -1.62 10.92 4.90
C VAL A 92 -1.98 10.65 3.44
N SER A 93 -3.25 10.27 3.19
CA SER A 93 -3.72 9.80 1.88
C SER A 93 -2.90 8.60 1.37
N THR A 94 -2.19 8.70 0.24
CA THR A 94 -1.35 7.64 -0.35
C THR A 94 0.11 7.69 0.11
N LEU A 95 0.54 8.75 0.79
CA LEU A 95 1.94 8.98 1.18
C LEU A 95 2.13 8.83 2.69
N TYR A 96 3.37 8.62 3.11
CA TYR A 96 3.76 8.67 4.53
C TYR A 96 4.48 9.98 4.81
N LYS A 97 3.90 10.79 5.70
CA LYS A 97 4.56 11.98 6.26
C LYS A 97 5.45 11.53 7.42
N LEU A 98 6.75 11.81 7.33
CA LEU A 98 7.66 11.65 8.46
C LEU A 98 7.21 12.58 9.60
N ILE A 99 7.09 12.05 10.82
CA ILE A 99 6.89 12.84 12.03
C ILE A 99 8.28 13.21 12.56
N GLY A 100 8.77 14.38 12.15
CA GLY A 100 10.08 14.91 12.56
C GLY A 100 10.32 16.30 11.97
N ASN A 101 11.38 16.97 12.45
CA ASN A 101 11.80 18.30 12.01
C ASN A 101 13.22 18.22 11.44
N THR A 102 13.51 19.00 10.39
CA THR A 102 14.87 19.19 9.88
C THR A 102 15.68 20.07 10.84
N VAL A 103 16.89 19.65 11.17
CA VAL A 103 17.84 20.51 11.89
C VAL A 103 18.68 21.27 10.88
N VAL A 104 18.40 22.55 10.68
CA VAL A 104 19.22 23.43 9.83
C VAL A 104 20.43 23.89 10.63
N ARG A 105 21.64 23.62 10.13
CA ARG A 105 22.88 24.13 10.73
C ARG A 105 22.93 25.66 10.53
N ARG A 106 22.56 26.44 11.55
CA ARG A 106 22.86 27.88 11.57
C ARG A 106 24.37 28.07 11.72
N VAL A 107 25.03 28.55 10.66
CA VAL A 107 26.20 29.42 10.85
C VAL A 107 25.63 30.76 11.27
N VAL A 108 25.93 31.19 12.49
CA VAL A 108 25.43 32.46 13.03
C VAL A 108 26.00 33.61 12.21
N VAL A 109 25.18 34.22 11.36
CA VAL A 109 25.24 35.65 11.07
C VAL A 109 23.88 36.21 11.40
N THR A 110 23.87 37.16 12.31
CA THR A 110 22.70 37.84 12.89
C THR A 110 21.80 38.45 11.82
N THR A 111 20.56 37.96 11.71
CA THR A 111 19.32 38.78 11.67
C THR A 111 18.08 37.88 11.89
N PRO A 112 17.02 38.37 12.56
CA PRO A 112 15.82 37.58 12.84
C PRO A 112 14.79 37.76 11.72
N VAL A 113 14.49 36.68 11.00
CA VAL A 113 13.24 36.57 10.23
C VAL A 113 12.63 35.23 10.60
N GLU A 114 11.58 35.27 11.42
CA GLU A 114 10.68 34.14 11.61
C GLU A 114 9.84 34.00 10.33
N SER A 115 10.13 32.97 9.54
CA SER A 115 9.19 32.43 8.56
C SER A 115 8.96 30.96 8.88
N SER A 116 7.91 30.71 9.66
CA SER A 116 7.42 29.38 9.98
C SER A 116 6.76 28.76 8.75
N THR A 117 7.53 28.06 7.93
CA THR A 117 7.01 26.97 7.07
C THR A 117 8.16 26.08 6.60
N ASP A 118 8.56 25.10 7.42
CA ASP A 118 9.30 23.93 6.91
C ASP A 118 8.49 22.65 7.12
N ASN A 119 7.50 22.49 6.26
CA ASN A 119 6.80 21.22 6.10
C ASN A 119 7.49 20.43 5.00
N THR A 120 8.58 19.72 5.34
CA THR A 120 8.94 18.41 4.76
C THR A 120 8.57 18.28 3.28
N LYS A 121 8.99 19.25 2.45
CA LYS A 121 8.56 19.31 1.05
C LYS A 121 9.18 18.14 0.33
N LEU A 122 8.33 17.15 0.05
CA LEU A 122 8.45 16.22 -1.07
C LEU A 122 9.80 15.49 -1.12
N TRP A 123 10.09 14.68 -0.10
CA TRP A 123 11.11 13.64 -0.26
C TRP A 123 10.43 12.38 -0.80
N HIS A 124 10.18 12.43 -2.12
CA HIS A 124 10.45 11.41 -3.15
C HIS A 124 9.43 11.50 -4.31
N MET A 125 9.95 11.41 -5.55
CA MET A 125 9.20 11.13 -6.78
C MET A 125 8.52 9.76 -6.71
#